data_AF-A0A1H3C208-F1
#
_entry.id   AF-A0A1H3C208-F1
#
_cell.length_a   1.000
_cell.length_b   1.000
_cell.length_c   1.000
_cell.angle_alpha   90.00
_cell.angle_beta   90.00
_cell.angle_gamma   90.00
#
_symmetry.space_group_name_H-M   'P 1'
#
loop_
_entity.id
_entity.type
_entity.pdbx_description
1 polymer ?
#
loop_
_entity_poly.entity_id
_entity_poly.type
_entity_poly.pdbx_seq_one_letter_code
_entity_poly.pdbx_strand_id
1 'polypeptide(L)'
;MSETVRGTSATSAPADAWPDDVVRTPDGLPAVVLVRTARGWTPLHPAEQLGDLPLVEGMTLADLVAEEAGAVPEPGRQARLAARKGPAPDAPTEVPDPRDAELAELRRTVGQLEHALAARVSIERAIGVLAERHGSSPREAFDELRRRARAQGRPAQELAREVLDGLPARAAVPGQRTTSDPAHDHRPTADTLPGPRPPTVRRVTRRPRPAASPGTGAEAHN
;
A
#
# COMPACT_ATOMS: atom_id res chain seq x y z
N MET A 1 -31.71 22.61 24.06
CA MET A 1 -31.79 22.67 22.59
C MET A 1 -31.63 21.25 22.09
N SER A 2 -32.75 20.53 22.00
CA SER A 2 -32.79 19.14 21.56
C SER A 2 -32.92 19.14 20.05
N GLU A 3 -31.86 18.78 19.35
CA GLU A 3 -31.83 18.70 17.90
C GLU A 3 -32.49 17.39 17.49
N THR A 4 -33.77 17.47 17.13
CA THR A 4 -34.53 16.38 16.54
C THR A 4 -33.93 16.07 15.17
N VAL A 5 -33.15 14.99 15.08
CA VAL A 5 -32.74 14.37 13.81
C VAL A 5 -34.04 13.94 13.13
N ARG A 6 -34.50 14.79 12.22
CA ARG A 6 -35.70 14.56 11.42
C ARG A 6 -35.32 13.46 10.42
N GLY A 7 -35.73 12.22 10.72
CA GLY A 7 -35.67 11.12 9.77
C GLY A 7 -36.30 11.60 8.47
N THR A 8 -35.49 11.72 7.43
CA THR A 8 -36.00 12.05 6.10
C THR A 8 -36.69 10.78 5.64
N SER A 9 -38.02 10.75 5.77
CA SER A 9 -38.84 9.65 5.29
C SER A 9 -38.40 9.33 3.86
N ALA A 10 -37.89 8.11 3.66
CA ALA A 10 -37.64 7.59 2.33
C ALA A 10 -38.91 7.81 1.51
N THR A 11 -38.87 8.75 0.56
CA THR A 11 -39.95 8.92 -0.40
C THR A 11 -40.08 7.58 -1.10
N SER A 12 -41.19 6.87 -0.82
CA SER A 12 -41.55 5.65 -1.51
C SER A 12 -41.47 5.92 -3.00
N ALA A 13 -40.49 5.32 -3.68
CA ALA A 13 -40.52 5.24 -5.13
C ALA A 13 -41.86 4.61 -5.54
N PRO A 14 -42.49 5.05 -6.64
CA PRO A 14 -43.72 4.42 -7.10
C PRO A 14 -43.46 2.93 -7.34
N ALA A 15 -44.42 2.07 -7.00
CA ALA A 15 -44.25 0.62 -7.01
C ALA A 15 -43.76 0.04 -8.37
N ASP A 16 -44.04 0.75 -9.46
CA ASP A 16 -43.63 0.42 -10.85
C ASP A 16 -42.23 0.95 -11.24
N ALA A 17 -41.46 1.57 -10.35
CA ALA A 17 -40.14 2.11 -10.69
C ALA A 17 -38.99 1.09 -10.63
N TRP A 18 -39.25 -0.13 -10.15
CA TRP A 18 -38.21 -1.10 -9.86
C TRP A 18 -38.04 -2.11 -11.01
N PRO A 19 -36.80 -2.49 -11.36
CA PRO A 19 -36.54 -3.60 -12.27
C PRO A 19 -37.21 -4.91 -11.81
N ASP A 20 -37.61 -5.76 -12.75
CA ASP A 20 -38.28 -7.04 -12.47
C ASP A 20 -37.41 -8.01 -11.65
N ASP A 21 -36.09 -7.86 -11.72
CA ASP A 21 -35.08 -8.67 -11.04
C ASP A 21 -34.56 -8.04 -9.74
N VAL A 22 -35.23 -7.00 -9.22
CA VAL A 22 -34.84 -6.38 -7.96
C VAL A 22 -34.88 -7.40 -6.82
N VAL A 23 -33.81 -7.43 -6.03
CA VAL A 23 -33.72 -8.25 -4.82
C VAL A 23 -34.59 -7.62 -3.74
N ARG A 24 -35.51 -8.39 -3.16
CA ARG A 24 -36.51 -7.91 -2.21
C ARG A 24 -36.34 -8.56 -0.83
N THR A 25 -36.60 -7.79 0.21
CA THR A 25 -36.77 -8.30 1.58
C THR A 25 -38.03 -9.15 1.69
N PRO A 26 -38.23 -9.91 2.78
CA PRO A 26 -39.47 -10.67 3.01
C PRO A 26 -40.75 -9.83 2.97
N ASP A 27 -40.64 -8.54 3.30
CA ASP A 27 -41.75 -7.57 3.28
C ASP A 27 -42.03 -7.00 1.87
N GLY A 28 -41.32 -7.48 0.84
CA GLY A 28 -41.52 -7.10 -0.57
C GLY A 28 -40.86 -5.79 -1.00
N LEU A 29 -40.13 -5.12 -0.09
CA LEU A 29 -39.38 -3.91 -0.38
C LEU A 29 -38.01 -4.25 -0.99
N PRO A 30 -37.39 -3.36 -1.79
CA PRO A 30 -36.00 -3.56 -2.22
C PRO A 30 -35.07 -3.77 -1.02
N ALA A 31 -34.15 -4.72 -1.14
CA ALA A 31 -33.21 -5.06 -0.07
C ALA A 31 -32.32 -3.86 0.30
N VAL A 32 -31.72 -3.22 -0.69
CA VAL A 32 -30.91 -2.01 -0.52
C VAL A 32 -31.08 -1.08 -1.72
N VAL A 33 -31.08 0.23 -1.47
CA VAL A 33 -31.07 1.27 -2.50
C VAL A 33 -29.82 2.14 -2.35
N LEU A 34 -29.01 2.25 -3.39
CA LEU A 34 -27.89 3.20 -3.41
C LEU A 34 -28.35 4.55 -3.98
N VAL A 35 -28.25 5.60 -3.18
CA VAL A 35 -28.64 6.96 -3.57
C VAL A 35 -27.39 7.82 -3.73
N ARG A 36 -27.31 8.56 -4.85
CA ARG A 36 -26.27 9.57 -5.05
C ARG A 36 -26.63 10.83 -4.27
N THR A 37 -25.74 11.25 -3.35
CA THR A 37 -25.87 12.50 -2.60
C THR A 37 -24.79 13.50 -3.02
N ALA A 38 -24.90 14.74 -2.54
CA ALA A 38 -23.84 15.74 -2.74
C ALA A 38 -22.51 15.35 -2.05
N ARG A 39 -22.55 14.40 -1.11
CA ARG A 39 -21.41 13.96 -0.29
C ARG A 39 -20.83 12.61 -0.71
N GLY A 40 -21.56 11.81 -1.49
CA GLY A 40 -21.11 10.47 -1.87
C GLY A 40 -22.24 9.57 -2.34
N TRP A 41 -22.08 8.27 -2.09
CA TRP A 41 -23.13 7.28 -2.28
C TRP A 41 -23.59 6.80 -0.91
N THR A 42 -24.90 6.75 -0.71
CA THR A 42 -25.50 6.39 0.57
C THR A 42 -26.38 5.17 0.35
N PRO A 43 -26.04 4.00 0.95
CA PRO A 43 -26.96 2.87 0.99
C PRO A 43 -28.10 3.13 1.96
N LEU A 44 -29.32 2.86 1.50
CA LEU A 44 -30.55 2.92 2.28
C LEU A 44 -31.12 1.51 2.40
N HIS A 45 -31.32 1.06 3.63
CA HIS A 45 -32.07 -0.14 3.98
C HIS A 45 -33.47 0.26 4.47
N PRO A 46 -34.53 -0.55 4.30
CA PRO A 46 -35.88 -0.22 4.78
C PRO A 46 -35.96 0.17 6.26
N ALA A 47 -35.00 -0.26 7.08
CA ALA A 47 -34.94 0.06 8.51
C ALA A 47 -33.93 1.16 8.89
N GLU A 48 -32.93 1.48 8.06
CA GLU A 48 -31.84 2.40 8.46
C GLU A 48 -31.09 3.04 7.26
N GLN A 49 -30.56 4.25 7.48
CA GLN A 49 -29.64 4.93 6.56
C GLN A 49 -28.19 4.68 7.00
N LEU A 50 -27.38 4.06 6.15
CA LEU A 50 -26.04 3.58 6.54
C LEU A 50 -24.89 4.55 6.20
N GLY A 51 -25.16 5.87 6.21
CA GLY A 51 -24.15 6.91 6.10
C GLY A 51 -23.59 7.16 4.68
N ASP A 52 -22.72 8.17 4.55
CA ASP A 52 -22.10 8.56 3.27
C ASP A 52 -20.81 7.75 3.05
N LEU A 53 -20.79 6.90 2.02
CA LEU A 53 -19.65 6.07 1.67
C LEU A 53 -19.15 6.35 0.24
N PRO A 54 -17.86 6.12 -0.05
CA PRO A 54 -17.40 6.02 -1.43
C PRO A 54 -18.09 4.83 -2.11
N LEU A 55 -18.27 4.89 -3.44
CA LEU A 55 -19.12 3.95 -4.19
C LEU A 55 -18.79 2.47 -3.91
N VAL A 56 -17.51 2.11 -3.93
CA VAL A 56 -17.06 0.72 -3.73
C VAL A 56 -17.42 0.22 -2.34
N GLU A 57 -17.17 1.02 -1.30
CA GLU A 57 -17.54 0.67 0.08
C GLU A 57 -19.07 0.62 0.26
N GLY A 58 -19.79 1.52 -0.41
CA GLY A 58 -21.26 1.51 -0.44
C GLY A 58 -21.82 0.25 -1.12
N MET A 59 -21.19 -0.23 -2.20
CA MET A 59 -21.57 -1.49 -2.86
C MET A 59 -21.31 -2.69 -1.95
N THR A 60 -20.13 -2.78 -1.33
CA THR A 60 -19.81 -3.86 -0.40
C THR A 60 -20.76 -3.88 0.81
N LEU A 61 -21.10 -2.70 1.35
CA LEU A 61 -22.06 -2.61 2.45
C LEU A 61 -23.48 -2.99 2.01
N ALA A 62 -23.87 -2.65 0.78
CA ALA A 62 -25.16 -3.06 0.23
C ALA A 62 -25.28 -4.59 0.14
N ASP A 63 -24.23 -5.28 -0.29
CA ASP A 63 -24.22 -6.75 -0.35
C ASP A 63 -24.35 -7.38 1.05
N LEU A 64 -23.62 -6.86 2.04
CA LEU A 64 -23.68 -7.35 3.42
C LEU A 64 -25.06 -7.14 4.06
N VAL A 65 -25.68 -5.98 3.83
CA VAL A 65 -27.02 -5.67 4.34
C VAL A 65 -28.09 -6.50 3.64
N ALA A 66 -27.95 -6.76 2.34
CA ALA A 66 -28.86 -7.65 1.61
C ALA A 66 -28.77 -9.09 2.14
N GLU A 67 -27.56 -9.56 2.45
CA GLU A 67 -27.34 -10.86 3.11
C GLU A 67 -27.98 -10.91 4.50
N GLU A 68 -27.78 -9.86 5.33
CA GLU A 68 -28.37 -9.74 6.67
C GLU A 68 -29.91 -9.73 6.62
N ALA A 69 -30.49 -9.07 5.62
CA ALA A 69 -31.93 -9.07 5.37
C ALA A 69 -32.48 -10.40 4.82
N GLY A 70 -31.63 -11.42 4.66
CA GLY A 70 -31.98 -12.72 4.08
C GLY A 70 -32.30 -12.65 2.58
N ALA A 71 -31.95 -11.54 1.94
CA ALA A 71 -32.22 -11.24 0.54
C ALA A 71 -30.95 -11.54 -0.30
N VAL A 72 -30.46 -12.77 -0.22
CA VAL A 72 -29.33 -13.21 -1.02
C VAL A 72 -29.81 -13.43 -2.47
N PRO A 73 -29.23 -12.76 -3.48
CA PRO A 73 -29.56 -13.04 -4.86
C PRO A 73 -29.11 -14.46 -5.21
N GLU A 74 -30.05 -15.41 -5.21
CA GLU A 74 -29.81 -16.73 -5.76
C GLU A 74 -29.39 -16.57 -7.22
N PRO A 75 -28.19 -17.06 -7.63
CA PRO A 75 -27.72 -16.86 -8.99
C PRO A 75 -28.73 -17.47 -9.96
N GLY A 76 -29.37 -16.63 -10.75
CA GLY A 76 -30.45 -17.03 -11.64
C GLY A 76 -30.00 -18.03 -12.71
N ARG A 77 -30.96 -18.60 -13.45
CA ARG A 77 -30.69 -19.54 -14.56
C ARG A 77 -29.62 -19.01 -15.51
N GLN A 78 -29.65 -17.72 -15.85
CA GLN A 78 -28.66 -17.11 -16.75
C GLN A 78 -27.26 -17.03 -16.13
N ALA A 79 -27.12 -16.65 -14.87
CA ALA A 79 -25.83 -16.63 -14.17
C ALA A 79 -25.21 -18.04 -14.11
N ARG A 80 -26.03 -19.06 -13.81
CA ARG A 80 -25.60 -20.47 -13.82
C ARG A 80 -25.17 -20.95 -15.22
N LEU A 81 -25.82 -20.46 -16.28
CA LEU A 81 -25.44 -20.77 -17.66
C LEU A 81 -24.13 -20.08 -18.05
N ALA A 82 -23.92 -18.81 -17.65
CA ALA A 82 -22.68 -18.07 -17.92
C ALA A 82 -21.46 -18.73 -17.24
N ALA A 83 -21.60 -19.12 -15.97
CA ALA A 83 -20.54 -19.83 -15.23
C ALA A 83 -20.16 -21.19 -15.87
N ARG A 84 -21.13 -21.89 -16.48
CA ARG A 84 -20.87 -23.14 -17.21
C ARG A 84 -20.21 -22.94 -18.57
N LYS A 85 -20.48 -21.82 -19.24
CA LYS A 85 -20.00 -21.58 -20.61
C LYS A 85 -18.53 -21.13 -20.64
N GLY A 86 -17.95 -20.79 -19.48
CA GLY A 86 -16.64 -20.15 -19.40
C GLY A 86 -16.67 -18.77 -20.07
N PRO A 87 -15.58 -17.97 -19.93
CA PRO A 87 -15.45 -16.75 -20.71
C PRO A 87 -15.55 -17.11 -22.20
N ALA A 88 -16.34 -16.35 -22.96
CA ALA A 88 -16.45 -16.54 -24.39
C ALA A 88 -15.05 -16.48 -25.03
N PRO A 89 -14.72 -17.32 -26.02
CA PRO A 89 -13.39 -17.34 -26.65
C PRO A 89 -13.00 -16.01 -27.31
N ASP A 90 -13.98 -15.13 -27.57
CA ASP A 90 -13.80 -13.79 -28.15
C ASP A 90 -14.03 -12.65 -27.14
N ALA A 91 -14.05 -12.93 -25.84
CA ALA A 91 -13.99 -11.88 -24.84
C ALA A 91 -12.68 -11.11 -25.05
N PRO A 92 -12.70 -9.75 -25.10
CA PRO A 92 -11.49 -8.99 -25.27
C PRO A 92 -10.49 -9.45 -24.22
N THR A 93 -9.30 -9.87 -24.68
CA THR A 93 -8.18 -10.24 -23.83
C THR A 93 -8.13 -9.25 -22.69
N GLU A 94 -8.37 -9.72 -21.45
CA GLU A 94 -8.35 -8.87 -20.26
C GLU A 94 -7.09 -8.03 -20.32
N VAL A 95 -7.27 -6.73 -20.54
CA VAL A 95 -6.18 -5.77 -20.42
C VAL A 95 -5.73 -5.92 -18.96
N PRO A 96 -4.47 -6.31 -18.69
CA PRO A 96 -4.01 -6.49 -17.33
C PRO A 96 -4.37 -5.25 -16.53
N ASP A 97 -4.97 -5.43 -15.34
CA ASP A 97 -5.31 -4.30 -14.49
C ASP A 97 -4.01 -3.48 -14.31
N PRO A 98 -4.01 -2.15 -14.60
CA PRO A 98 -2.85 -1.31 -14.35
C PRO A 98 -2.29 -1.48 -12.93
N ARG A 99 -3.13 -1.86 -11.94
CA ARG A 99 -2.71 -2.20 -10.58
C ARG A 99 -1.87 -3.47 -10.51
N ASP A 100 -2.22 -4.50 -11.28
CA ASP A 100 -1.44 -5.75 -11.31
C ASP A 100 -0.08 -5.53 -11.96
N ALA A 101 -0.02 -4.70 -13.00
CA ALA A 101 1.23 -4.30 -13.63
C ALA A 101 2.13 -3.50 -12.66
N GLU A 102 1.55 -2.53 -11.95
CA GLU A 102 2.23 -1.75 -10.90
C GLU A 102 2.76 -2.66 -9.79
N LEU A 103 1.93 -3.58 -9.28
CA LEU A 103 2.31 -4.53 -8.23
C LEU A 103 3.43 -5.48 -8.67
N ALA A 104 3.41 -5.94 -9.92
CA ALA A 104 4.47 -6.76 -10.50
C ALA A 104 5.81 -5.98 -10.60
N GLU A 105 5.74 -4.70 -10.97
CA GLU A 105 6.89 -3.79 -11.02
C GLU A 105 7.54 -3.61 -9.64
N LEU A 106 6.71 -3.35 -8.63
CA LEU A 106 7.15 -3.19 -7.24
C LEU A 106 7.80 -4.47 -6.71
N ARG A 107 7.17 -5.62 -6.92
CA ARG A 107 7.71 -6.92 -6.47
C ARG A 107 9.07 -7.22 -7.10
N ARG A 108 9.25 -6.91 -8.40
CA ARG A 108 10.54 -7.05 -9.08
C ARG A 108 11.60 -6.13 -8.47
N THR A 109 11.24 -4.88 -8.22
CA THR A 109 12.15 -3.89 -7.62
C THR A 109 12.57 -4.32 -6.22
N VAL A 110 11.64 -4.77 -5.40
CA VAL A 110 11.93 -5.29 -4.06
C VAL A 110 12.88 -6.48 -4.13
N GLY A 111 12.63 -7.46 -5.01
CA GLY A 111 13.52 -8.62 -5.17
C GLY A 111 14.94 -8.23 -5.62
N GLN A 112 15.07 -7.22 -6.49
CA GLN A 112 16.37 -6.68 -6.89
C GLN A 112 17.09 -6.01 -5.72
N LEU A 113 16.38 -5.23 -4.90
CA LEU A 113 16.95 -4.57 -3.73
C LEU A 113 17.38 -5.58 -2.66
N GLU A 114 16.55 -6.58 -2.38
CA GLU A 114 16.88 -7.67 -1.46
C GLU A 114 18.14 -8.40 -1.91
N HIS A 115 18.23 -8.74 -3.21
CA HIS A 115 19.39 -9.39 -3.77
C HIS A 115 20.66 -8.52 -3.65
N ALA A 116 20.57 -7.23 -3.97
CA ALA A 116 21.68 -6.29 -3.89
C ALA A 116 22.15 -6.06 -2.45
N LEU A 117 21.22 -5.95 -1.49
CA LEU A 117 21.52 -5.79 -0.07
C LEU A 117 22.19 -7.05 0.49
N ALA A 118 21.66 -8.24 0.17
CA ALA A 118 22.28 -9.51 0.56
C ALA A 118 23.70 -9.66 -0.01
N ALA A 119 23.91 -9.24 -1.27
CA ALA A 119 25.23 -9.22 -1.90
C ALA A 119 26.22 -8.34 -1.13
N ARG A 120 25.80 -7.11 -0.81
CA ARG A 120 26.63 -6.15 -0.09
C ARG A 120 27.02 -6.65 1.30
N VAL A 121 26.05 -7.13 2.08
CA VAL A 121 26.30 -7.67 3.42
C VAL A 121 27.27 -8.85 3.38
N SER A 122 27.10 -9.75 2.41
CA SER A 122 28.01 -10.90 2.24
C SER A 122 29.44 -10.43 1.91
N ILE A 123 29.60 -9.48 0.99
CA ILE A 123 30.91 -8.93 0.62
C ILE A 123 31.57 -8.23 1.82
N GLU A 124 30.84 -7.38 2.54
CA GLU A 124 31.37 -6.66 3.71
C GLU A 124 31.83 -7.63 4.81
N ARG A 125 31.06 -8.68 5.09
CA ARG A 125 31.45 -9.73 6.05
C ARG A 125 32.70 -10.49 5.60
N ALA A 126 32.76 -10.87 4.32
CA ALA A 126 33.92 -11.56 3.76
C ALA A 126 35.19 -10.69 3.81
N ILE A 127 35.07 -9.38 3.54
CA ILE A 127 36.18 -8.43 3.70
C ILE A 127 36.69 -8.44 5.15
N GLY A 128 35.78 -8.38 6.13
CA GLY A 128 36.14 -8.43 7.55
C GLY A 128 36.91 -9.71 7.91
N VAL A 129 36.42 -10.87 7.45
CA VAL A 129 37.06 -12.17 7.67
C VAL A 129 38.44 -12.24 7.01
N LEU A 130 38.57 -11.78 5.76
CA LEU A 130 39.85 -11.79 5.04
C LEU A 130 40.87 -10.85 5.67
N ALA A 131 40.43 -9.65 6.07
CA ALA A 131 41.28 -8.66 6.74
C ALA A 131 41.84 -9.23 8.06
N GLU A 132 40.99 -9.86 8.88
CA GLU A 132 41.42 -10.52 10.11
C GLU A 132 42.39 -11.67 9.83
N ARG A 133 42.04 -12.58 8.91
CA ARG A 133 42.85 -13.78 8.60
C ARG A 133 44.22 -13.44 8.03
N HIS A 134 44.33 -12.38 7.23
CA HIS A 134 45.56 -11.99 6.56
C HIS A 134 46.33 -10.88 7.28
N GLY A 135 45.82 -10.37 8.41
CA GLY A 135 46.41 -9.23 9.12
C GLY A 135 46.49 -7.97 8.24
N SER A 136 45.59 -7.82 7.27
CA SER A 136 45.59 -6.74 6.30
C SER A 136 44.52 -5.71 6.61
N SER A 137 44.62 -4.52 6.03
CA SER A 137 43.53 -3.54 6.10
C SER A 137 42.29 -4.03 5.35
N PRO A 138 41.07 -3.56 5.72
CA PRO A 138 39.84 -3.86 4.97
C PRO A 138 39.92 -3.45 3.49
N ARG A 139 40.67 -2.38 3.19
CA ARG A 139 40.89 -1.91 1.82
C ARG A 139 41.70 -2.92 1.00
N GLU A 140 42.81 -3.42 1.55
CA GLU A 140 43.65 -4.42 0.89
C GLU A 140 42.89 -5.75 0.68
N ALA A 141 42.09 -6.16 1.68
CA ALA A 141 41.25 -7.35 1.58
C ALA A 141 40.18 -7.21 0.49
N PHE A 142 39.53 -6.04 0.37
CA PHE A 142 38.59 -5.76 -0.71
C PHE A 142 39.26 -5.79 -2.09
N ASP A 143 40.43 -5.16 -2.22
CA ASP A 143 41.18 -5.14 -3.47
C ASP A 143 41.60 -6.57 -3.87
N GLU A 144 42.00 -7.41 -2.92
CA GLU A 144 42.32 -8.82 -3.17
C GLU A 144 41.10 -9.63 -3.60
N LEU A 145 39.96 -9.49 -2.91
CA LEU A 145 38.71 -10.13 -3.29
C LEU A 145 38.32 -9.76 -4.72
N ARG A 146 38.42 -8.47 -5.07
CA ARG A 146 38.08 -7.97 -6.40
C ARG A 146 39.09 -8.40 -7.47
N ARG A 147 40.37 -8.56 -7.13
CA ARG A 147 41.37 -9.15 -8.03
C ARG A 147 41.05 -10.61 -8.33
N ARG A 148 40.78 -11.42 -7.31
CA ARG A 148 40.41 -12.84 -7.46
C ARG A 148 39.13 -13.01 -8.26
N ALA A 149 38.10 -12.22 -7.98
CA ALA A 149 36.83 -12.23 -8.72
C ALA A 149 37.05 -12.04 -10.22
N ARG A 150 37.84 -11.02 -10.59
CA ARG A 150 38.15 -10.74 -11.99
C ARG A 150 39.01 -11.82 -12.64
N ALA A 151 40.03 -12.31 -11.95
CA ALA A 151 40.89 -13.37 -12.47
C ALA A 151 40.12 -14.67 -12.77
N GLN A 152 39.05 -14.93 -12.02
CA GLN A 152 38.19 -16.10 -12.21
C GLN A 152 36.98 -15.82 -13.14
N GLY A 153 36.74 -14.57 -13.54
CA GLY A 153 35.55 -14.20 -14.32
C GLY A 153 34.23 -14.36 -13.55
N ARG A 154 34.28 -14.27 -12.21
CA ARG A 154 33.15 -14.52 -11.31
C ARG A 154 32.74 -13.26 -10.55
N PRO A 155 31.46 -13.14 -10.16
CA PRO A 155 31.01 -12.02 -9.34
C PRO A 155 31.61 -12.08 -7.93
N ALA A 156 32.03 -10.93 -7.40
CA ALA A 156 32.67 -10.85 -6.08
C ALA A 156 31.78 -11.38 -4.94
N GLN A 157 30.45 -11.32 -5.10
CA GLN A 157 29.48 -11.88 -4.15
C GLN A 157 29.58 -13.40 -4.02
N GLU A 158 29.86 -14.12 -5.11
CA GLU A 158 30.02 -15.59 -5.04
C GLU A 158 31.28 -15.95 -4.26
N LEU A 159 32.40 -15.29 -4.54
CA LEU A 159 33.63 -15.50 -3.76
C LEU A 159 33.46 -15.10 -2.30
N ALA A 160 32.70 -14.05 -2.03
CA ALA A 160 32.39 -13.67 -0.65
C ALA A 160 31.60 -14.77 0.08
N ARG A 161 30.65 -15.43 -0.60
CA ARG A 161 29.94 -16.59 -0.02
C ARG A 161 30.88 -17.75 0.25
N GLU A 162 31.76 -18.11 -0.68
CA GLU A 162 32.74 -19.19 -0.48
C GLU A 162 33.66 -18.94 0.73
N VAL A 163 34.09 -17.69 0.92
CA VAL A 163 34.88 -17.29 2.10
C VAL A 163 34.09 -17.51 3.39
N LEU A 164 32.80 -17.16 3.39
CA LEU A 164 31.92 -17.33 4.55
C LEU A 164 31.54 -18.78 4.81
N ASP A 165 31.32 -19.58 3.76
CA ASP A 165 31.00 -21.01 3.85
C ASP A 165 32.20 -21.82 4.35
N GLY A 166 33.43 -21.35 4.07
CA GLY A 166 34.67 -21.91 4.62
C GLY A 166 34.96 -21.53 6.07
N LEU A 167 34.07 -20.80 6.75
CA LEU A 167 34.18 -20.54 8.18
C LEU A 167 33.66 -21.75 8.96
N PRO A 168 34.36 -22.22 10.00
CA PRO A 168 33.75 -23.18 10.92
C PRO A 168 32.48 -22.54 11.50
N ALA A 169 31.41 -23.32 11.61
CA ALA A 169 30.18 -22.89 12.26
C ALA A 169 30.58 -22.22 13.58
N ARG A 170 30.26 -20.93 13.71
CA ARG A 170 30.62 -20.11 14.88
C ARG A 170 30.23 -20.93 16.10
N ALA A 171 31.23 -21.43 16.85
CA ALA A 171 30.97 -22.06 18.13
C ALA A 171 30.16 -21.03 18.92
N ALA A 172 28.91 -21.38 19.24
CA ALA A 172 28.03 -20.49 19.97
C ALA A 172 28.77 -20.09 21.24
N VAL A 173 29.15 -18.82 21.33
CA VAL A 173 29.75 -18.29 22.55
C VAL A 173 28.66 -18.44 23.61
N PRO A 174 28.85 -19.27 24.65
CA PRO A 174 27.85 -19.42 25.69
C PRO A 174 27.66 -18.05 26.35
N GLY A 175 26.51 -17.42 26.12
CA GLY A 175 26.21 -16.09 26.65
C GLY A 175 25.77 -15.04 25.62
N GLN A 176 25.89 -15.29 24.31
CA GLN A 176 25.15 -14.48 23.34
C GLN A 176 23.69 -14.92 23.34
N ARG A 177 22.89 -14.26 24.18
CA ARG A 177 21.43 -14.29 24.04
C ARG A 177 21.13 -13.87 22.61
N THR A 178 20.77 -14.84 21.78
CA THR A 178 19.99 -14.56 20.58
C THR A 178 18.80 -13.78 21.08
N THR A 179 18.68 -12.51 20.69
CA THR A 179 17.38 -11.85 20.66
C THR A 179 16.62 -12.53 19.53
N SER A 180 16.27 -13.79 19.74
CA SER A 180 15.12 -14.42 19.15
C SER A 180 13.95 -13.63 19.70
N ASP A 181 13.61 -12.57 18.96
CA ASP A 181 12.40 -11.79 19.09
C ASP A 181 11.23 -12.74 18.85
N PRO A 182 10.49 -13.16 19.90
CA PRO A 182 9.27 -13.91 19.70
C PRO A 182 8.16 -12.89 19.45
N ALA A 183 7.47 -13.05 18.32
CA ALA A 183 6.30 -12.27 17.88
C ALA A 183 6.59 -11.00 17.04
N HIS A 184 7.09 -11.21 15.82
CA HIS A 184 6.59 -10.44 14.69
C HIS A 184 5.26 -11.07 14.21
N ASP A 185 4.22 -10.94 15.03
CA ASP A 185 2.84 -11.21 14.64
C ASP A 185 2.23 -9.87 14.22
N HIS A 186 2.56 -9.42 13.01
CA HIS A 186 2.01 -8.20 12.42
C HIS A 186 0.58 -8.48 11.91
N ARG A 187 -0.35 -8.64 12.84
CA ARG A 187 -1.78 -8.49 12.56
C ARG A 187 -2.04 -7.00 12.38
N PRO A 188 -2.59 -6.52 11.26
CA PRO A 188 -2.95 -5.12 11.13
C PRO A 188 -4.17 -4.88 12.03
N THR A 189 -3.94 -4.43 13.26
CA THR A 189 -4.99 -3.84 14.09
C THR A 189 -5.33 -2.49 13.49
N ALA A 190 -6.43 -2.45 12.76
CA ALA A 190 -7.14 -1.22 12.49
C ALA A 190 -7.68 -0.69 13.83
N ASP A 191 -6.87 0.12 14.53
CA ASP A 191 -7.43 1.12 15.42
C ASP A 191 -6.43 2.23 15.74
N THR A 192 -6.93 3.47 15.65
CA THR A 192 -6.28 4.74 15.99
C THR A 192 -5.27 5.32 14.99
N LEU A 193 -5.80 5.99 13.96
CA LEU A 193 -5.12 7.10 13.31
C LEU A 193 -4.93 8.25 14.33
N PRO A 194 -3.72 8.78 14.55
CA PRO A 194 -3.56 10.06 15.22
C PRO A 194 -4.19 11.16 14.35
N GLY A 195 -5.15 11.90 14.90
CA GLY A 195 -5.86 12.97 14.19
C GLY A 195 -4.93 14.02 13.58
N PRO A 196 -5.39 14.76 12.55
CA PRO A 196 -4.58 15.76 11.86
C PRO A 196 -4.16 16.86 12.83
N ARG A 197 -2.84 17.05 12.96
CA ARG A 197 -2.27 18.17 13.73
C ARG A 197 -2.62 19.48 13.02
N PRO A 198 -3.07 20.53 13.73
CA PRO A 198 -3.32 21.82 13.11
C PRO A 198 -2.02 22.42 12.54
N PRO A 199 -2.08 23.14 11.41
CA PRO A 199 -0.89 23.76 10.84
C PRO A 199 -0.36 24.85 11.77
N THR A 200 0.90 24.71 12.20
CA THR A 200 1.64 25.77 12.86
C THR A 200 1.86 26.92 11.88
N VAL A 201 1.09 28.00 12.05
CA VAL A 201 1.31 29.24 11.31
C VAL A 201 2.64 29.83 11.75
N ARG A 202 3.69 29.53 11.00
CA ARG A 202 5.01 30.13 11.17
C ARG A 202 4.91 31.59 10.75
N ARG A 203 4.74 32.48 11.73
CA ARG A 203 4.72 33.94 11.54
C ARG A 203 6.08 34.36 10.97
N VAL A 204 6.15 34.52 9.65
CA VAL A 204 7.28 35.14 8.98
C VAL A 204 7.27 36.61 9.41
N THR A 205 8.10 36.96 10.39
CA THR A 205 8.43 38.35 10.66
C THR A 205 9.21 38.87 9.45
N ARG A 206 8.53 39.66 8.60
CA ARG A 206 9.19 40.41 7.53
C ARG A 206 10.24 41.30 8.18
N ARG A 207 11.50 40.98 7.94
CA ARG A 207 12.65 41.82 8.25
C ARG A 207 12.45 43.18 7.55
N PRO A 208 12.63 44.32 8.23
CA PRO A 208 12.47 45.62 7.59
C PRO A 208 13.52 45.77 6.47
N ARG A 209 13.04 46.19 5.31
CA ARG A 209 13.80 46.51 4.10
C ARG A 209 14.73 47.68 4.41
N PRO A 210 16.05 47.60 4.14
CA PRO A 210 16.91 48.76 4.32
C PRO A 210 16.46 49.88 3.38
N ALA A 211 16.34 51.08 3.95
CA ALA A 211 15.99 52.30 3.23
C ALA A 211 17.05 52.60 2.16
N ALA A 212 16.58 52.93 0.96
CA ALA A 212 17.42 53.49 -0.08
C ALA A 212 17.85 54.90 0.35
N SER A 213 19.17 55.13 0.46
CA SER A 213 19.72 56.47 0.56
C SER A 213 19.60 57.19 -0.78
N PRO A 214 19.21 58.48 -0.80
CA PRO A 214 19.16 59.30 -2.01
C PRO A 214 20.50 60.04 -2.25
N GLY A 215 20.85 60.25 -3.53
CA GLY A 215 21.93 61.14 -4.00
C GLY A 215 23.34 60.55 -3.89
N THR A 216 24.27 60.74 -4.84
CA THR A 216 24.57 61.94 -5.62
C THR A 216 25.41 61.55 -6.85
N GLY A 217 25.21 62.22 -7.99
CA GLY A 217 25.73 61.83 -9.31
C GLY A 217 27.17 62.27 -9.67
N ALA A 218 27.49 62.02 -10.94
CA ALA A 218 28.51 62.64 -11.82
C ALA A 218 28.88 61.57 -12.89
N GLU A 219 28.30 61.59 -14.10
CA GLU A 219 28.79 62.38 -15.24
C GLU A 219 30.32 62.44 -15.35
N ALA A 220 30.87 61.66 -16.29
CA ALA A 220 31.99 62.09 -17.13
C ALA A 220 32.01 61.22 -18.39
N HIS A 221 31.50 61.80 -19.46
CA HIS A 221 31.73 61.40 -20.85
C HIS A 221 32.80 62.37 -21.37
N ASN A 222 34.02 61.88 -21.57
CA ASN A 222 34.95 62.25 -22.66
C ASN A 222 36.14 61.28 -22.61
#